data_AF-E4X9A5-F1
#
_entry.id   AF-E4X9A5-F1
#
_cell.length_a   1.000
_cell.length_b   1.000
_cell.length_c   1.000
_cell.angle_alpha   90.00
_cell.angle_beta   90.00
_cell.angle_gamma   90.00
#
_symmetry.space_group_name_H-M   'P 1'
#
loop_
_entity.id
_entity.type
_entity.pdbx_description
1 polymer ?
#
loop_
_entity_poly.entity_id
_entity_poly.type
_entity_poly.pdbx_seq_one_letter_code
_entity_poly.pdbx_strand_id
1 'polypeptide(L)'
;MGTLWENICSEFKEYKEQLPEEDPSPKVPVQKVGPDEELTDDLTKCSSVKYVRTQMIPIIREALTKMIDTAEDNDVFKYKRKNKFNPCDFLTEFLYNNNPKRKGEDPTSLSDIPFVSEWDKTHPRPTLPLSMRISENKAAIMIQSWWRGIAVRKRPEVVELREYQEEWRKSNREE
;
A
#
# COMPACT_ATOMS: atom_id res chain seq x y z
N MET A 1 27.08 9.00 33.62
CA MET A 1 26.79 7.92 32.66
C MET A 1 25.82 8.48 31.66
N GLY A 2 26.22 8.63 30.41
CA GLY A 2 25.31 9.08 29.35
C GLY A 2 24.21 8.05 29.11
N THR A 3 23.08 8.52 28.60
CA THR A 3 21.98 7.66 28.16
C THR A 3 22.42 6.80 26.97
N LEU A 4 21.75 5.66 26.75
CA LEU A 4 22.02 4.77 25.60
C LEU A 4 22.04 5.54 24.26
N TRP A 5 21.19 6.55 24.13
CA TRP A 5 21.09 7.40 22.95
C TRP A 5 22.32 8.29 22.74
N GLU A 6 22.87 8.84 23.81
CA GLU A 6 24.08 9.67 23.76
C GLU A 6 25.29 8.82 23.35
N ASN A 7 25.35 7.57 23.82
CA ASN A 7 26.39 6.62 23.44
C ASN A 7 26.30 6.24 21.95
N ILE A 8 25.10 6.00 21.42
CA ILE A 8 24.89 5.75 19.98
C ILE A 8 25.32 6.96 19.14
N CYS A 9 25.01 8.17 19.62
CA CYS A 9 25.39 9.41 18.93
C CYS A 9 26.92 9.63 18.95
N SER A 10 27.62 9.26 20.03
CA SER A 10 29.08 9.32 20.08
C SER A 10 29.72 8.25 19.21
N GLU A 11 29.21 7.01 19.23
CA GLU A 11 29.70 5.91 18.38
C GLU A 11 29.57 6.26 16.89
N PHE A 12 28.44 6.86 16.48
CA PHE A 12 28.25 7.31 15.10
C PHE A 12 29.23 8.41 14.70
N LYS A 13 29.56 9.33 15.61
CA LYS A 13 30.54 10.40 15.36
C LYS A 13 31.94 9.83 15.18
N GLU A 14 32.36 8.94 16.07
CA GLU A 14 33.67 8.27 15.96
C GLU A 14 33.77 7.44 14.69
N TYR A 15 32.71 6.70 14.33
CA TYR A 15 32.66 5.94 13.09
C TYR A 15 32.75 6.85 11.85
N LYS A 16 32.05 7.98 11.86
CA LYS A 16 32.09 8.97 10.78
C LYS A 16 33.47 9.60 10.61
N GLU A 17 34.19 9.80 11.70
CA GLU A 17 35.54 10.38 11.72
C GLU A 17 36.63 9.39 11.26
N GLN A 18 36.35 8.08 11.39
CA GLN A 18 37.19 6.99 10.89
C GLN A 18 36.93 6.61 9.43
N LEU A 19 35.81 7.06 8.85
CA LEU A 19 35.59 6.89 7.42
C LEU A 19 36.60 7.77 6.66
N PRO A 20 37.34 7.23 5.69
CA PRO A 20 38.16 8.05 4.80
C PRO A 20 37.26 9.12 4.19
N GLU A 21 37.73 10.36 4.08
CA GLU A 21 37.02 11.37 3.31
C GLU A 21 36.81 10.79 1.92
N GLU A 22 35.56 10.48 1.57
CA GLU A 22 35.22 10.13 0.20
C GLU A 22 35.67 11.32 -0.64
N ASP A 23 36.58 11.07 -1.59
CA ASP A 23 36.85 12.02 -2.66
C ASP A 23 35.49 12.55 -3.11
N PRO A 24 35.26 13.87 -3.10
CA PRO A 24 33.95 14.41 -3.39
C PRO A 24 33.53 13.81 -4.71
N SER A 25 32.53 12.91 -4.65
CA SER A 25 31.92 12.31 -5.84
C SER A 25 31.78 13.44 -6.83
N PRO A 26 32.34 13.32 -8.05
CA PRO A 26 32.50 14.44 -8.96
C PRO A 26 31.17 15.16 -8.95
N LYS A 27 31.16 16.38 -8.41
CA LYS A 27 29.95 17.18 -8.26
C LYS A 27 29.44 17.33 -9.67
N VAL A 28 28.55 16.45 -10.11
CA VAL A 28 27.84 16.62 -11.37
C VAL A 28 27.22 17.99 -11.19
N PRO A 29 27.58 18.97 -12.02
CA PRO A 29 27.00 20.29 -11.88
C PRO A 29 25.50 20.07 -11.92
N VAL A 30 24.82 20.27 -10.79
CA VAL A 30 23.38 20.42 -10.80
C VAL A 30 23.19 21.65 -11.65
N GLN A 31 22.85 21.44 -12.92
CA GLN A 31 22.57 22.52 -13.84
C GLN A 31 21.43 23.28 -13.19
N LYS A 32 21.74 24.45 -12.63
CA LYS A 32 20.73 25.43 -12.29
C LYS A 32 20.15 25.82 -13.63
N VAL A 33 19.05 25.18 -14.00
CA VAL A 33 18.29 25.53 -15.20
C VAL A 33 17.99 27.01 -15.05
N GLY A 34 18.63 27.82 -15.91
CA GLY A 34 18.49 29.26 -15.86
C GLY A 34 17.02 29.66 -16.10
N PRO A 35 16.62 30.87 -15.67
CA PRO A 35 15.27 31.37 -15.90
C PRO A 35 14.91 31.54 -17.39
N ASP A 36 15.86 31.35 -18.32
CA ASP A 36 15.72 31.74 -19.73
C ASP A 36 15.56 30.58 -20.73
N GLU A 37 15.35 29.33 -20.29
CA GLU A 37 14.95 28.21 -21.16
C GLU A 37 13.41 28.13 -21.36
N GLU A 38 12.73 29.27 -21.43
CA GLU A 38 11.34 29.33 -21.90
C GLU A 38 11.28 29.44 -23.44
N LEU A 39 11.98 28.54 -24.13
CA LEU A 39 11.90 28.50 -25.60
C LEU A 39 10.76 27.58 -26.02
N THR A 40 9.70 28.25 -26.47
CA THR A 40 8.52 27.75 -27.19
C THR A 40 7.37 27.20 -26.34
N ASP A 41 6.15 27.56 -26.75
CA ASP A 41 4.88 27.00 -26.25
C ASP A 41 4.45 25.74 -27.02
N ASP A 42 5.24 25.36 -28.03
CA ASP A 42 5.14 24.08 -28.71
C ASP A 42 5.47 22.95 -27.71
N LEU A 43 4.45 22.18 -27.34
CA LEU A 43 4.54 21.02 -26.43
C LEU A 43 5.61 20.00 -26.82
N THR A 44 6.00 19.98 -28.10
CA THR A 44 6.98 19.06 -28.69
C THR A 44 8.41 19.61 -28.72
N LYS A 45 8.61 20.91 -28.45
CA LYS A 45 9.93 21.59 -28.50
C LYS A 45 10.31 22.27 -27.18
N CYS A 46 9.41 22.24 -26.21
CA CYS A 46 9.57 22.80 -24.88
C CYS A 46 10.59 21.99 -24.04
N SER A 47 11.34 22.68 -23.16
CA SER A 47 12.24 22.05 -22.17
C SER A 47 11.47 21.07 -21.27
N SER A 48 12.09 19.94 -20.92
CA SER A 48 11.46 18.89 -20.11
C SER A 48 10.91 19.42 -18.78
N VAL A 49 11.60 20.38 -18.17
CA VAL A 49 11.16 21.04 -16.93
C VAL A 49 9.89 21.86 -17.16
N LYS A 50 9.84 22.67 -18.22
CA LYS A 50 8.67 23.47 -18.58
C LYS A 50 7.49 22.55 -18.95
N TYR A 51 7.73 21.44 -19.64
CA TYR A 51 6.70 20.46 -19.98
C TYR A 51 6.10 19.82 -18.72
N VAL A 52 6.94 19.30 -17.82
CA VAL A 52 6.48 18.70 -16.56
C VAL A 52 5.70 19.73 -15.75
N ARG A 53 6.23 20.94 -15.58
CA ARG A 53 5.62 21.97 -14.75
C ARG A 53 4.28 22.48 -15.30
N THR A 54 4.17 22.60 -16.62
CA THR A 54 3.00 23.21 -17.26
C THR A 54 1.92 22.19 -17.61
N GLN A 55 2.30 20.96 -17.99
CA GLN A 55 1.37 19.94 -18.49
C GLN A 55 1.13 18.82 -17.48
N MET A 56 2.20 18.28 -16.89
CA MET A 56 2.06 17.10 -16.03
C MET A 56 1.65 17.49 -14.61
N ILE A 57 2.29 18.49 -14.00
CA ILE A 57 2.05 18.87 -12.60
C ILE A 57 0.58 19.22 -12.34
N PRO A 58 -0.15 19.98 -13.18
CA PRO A 58 -1.57 20.26 -12.94
C PRO A 58 -2.42 18.99 -12.85
N ILE A 59 -2.20 18.04 -13.78
CA ILE A 59 -2.92 16.77 -13.82
C ILE A 59 -2.55 15.91 -12.61
N ILE A 60 -1.25 15.81 -12.29
CA ILE A 60 -0.77 15.04 -11.14
C ILE A 60 -1.30 15.62 -9.84
N ARG A 61 -1.30 16.95 -9.70
CA ARG A 61 -1.84 17.63 -8.52
C ARG A 61 -3.31 17.29 -8.33
N GLU A 62 -4.11 17.38 -9.39
CA GLU A 62 -5.52 17.01 -9.33
C GLU A 62 -5.71 15.53 -8.97
N ALA A 63 -4.92 14.64 -9.58
CA ALA A 63 -4.95 13.21 -9.30
C ALA A 63 -4.63 12.91 -7.83
N LEU A 64 -3.61 13.56 -7.27
CA LEU A 64 -3.21 13.41 -5.87
C LEU A 64 -4.27 13.96 -4.91
N THR A 65 -4.88 15.10 -5.23
CA THR A 65 -5.98 15.64 -4.41
C THR A 65 -7.16 14.67 -4.39
N LYS A 66 -7.64 14.22 -5.55
CA LYS A 66 -8.74 13.25 -5.63
C LYS A 66 -8.41 11.92 -4.99
N MET A 67 -7.14 11.48 -5.06
CA MET A 67 -6.68 10.27 -4.38
C MET A 67 -6.78 10.40 -2.86
N ILE A 68 -6.43 11.56 -2.31
CA ILE A 68 -6.52 11.82 -0.87
C ILE A 68 -7.99 11.86 -0.44
N ASP A 69 -8.85 12.56 -1.19
CA ASP A 69 -10.30 12.62 -0.91
C ASP A 69 -10.92 11.21 -0.93
N THR A 70 -10.59 10.42 -1.96
CA THR A 70 -11.06 9.03 -2.08
C THR A 70 -10.51 8.15 -0.95
N ALA A 71 -9.27 8.39 -0.51
CA ALA A 71 -8.69 7.68 0.62
C ALA A 71 -9.41 8.03 1.94
N GLU A 72 -9.82 9.28 2.11
CA GLU A 72 -10.63 9.72 3.26
C GLU A 72 -12.00 9.02 3.27
N ASP A 73 -12.70 9.02 2.12
CA ASP A 73 -14.00 8.35 1.95
C ASP A 73 -13.94 6.84 2.21
N ASN A 74 -12.78 6.21 1.93
CA ASN A 74 -12.54 4.79 2.17
C ASN A 74 -11.99 4.49 3.59
N ASP A 75 -12.03 5.45 4.51
CA ASP A 75 -11.57 5.32 5.90
C ASP A 75 -10.10 4.85 6.02
N VAL A 76 -9.28 5.14 5.00
CA VAL A 76 -7.86 4.71 4.93
C VAL A 76 -7.07 5.25 6.12
N PHE A 77 -7.35 6.50 6.51
CA PHE A 77 -6.67 7.18 7.61
C PHE A 77 -7.14 6.72 8.99
N LYS A 78 -8.35 6.17 9.11
CA LYS A 78 -8.86 5.61 10.37
C LYS A 78 -8.20 4.26 10.70
N TYR A 79 -7.92 3.46 9.68
CA TYR A 79 -7.41 2.10 9.85
C TYR A 79 -6.08 1.87 9.14
N LYS A 80 -4.97 2.28 9.78
CA LYS A 80 -3.59 2.26 9.24
C LYS A 80 -3.11 0.95 8.60
N ARG A 81 -3.71 -0.20 8.94
CA ARG A 81 -3.29 -1.54 8.44
C ARG A 81 -4.40 -2.36 7.79
N LYS A 82 -5.60 -1.79 7.60
CA LYS A 82 -6.78 -2.56 7.16
C LYS A 82 -7.61 -1.78 6.15
N ASN A 83 -7.02 -1.38 5.03
CA ASN A 83 -7.72 -0.69 3.95
C ASN A 83 -7.60 -1.46 2.63
N LYS A 84 -8.67 -1.52 1.84
CA LYS A 84 -8.65 -2.16 0.51
C LYS A 84 -8.11 -1.24 -0.58
N PHE A 85 -8.04 0.05 -0.26
CA PHE A 85 -7.68 1.10 -1.20
C PHE A 85 -6.20 1.04 -1.53
N ASN A 86 -5.87 0.94 -2.82
CA ASN A 86 -4.51 1.03 -3.32
C ASN A 86 -4.33 2.37 -4.06
N PRO A 87 -3.50 3.30 -3.53
CA PRO A 87 -3.31 4.61 -4.14
C PRO A 87 -2.65 4.53 -5.53
N CYS A 88 -1.75 3.57 -5.75
CA CYS A 88 -1.10 3.39 -7.05
C CYS A 88 -2.10 2.94 -8.13
N ASP A 89 -3.01 2.05 -7.75
CA ASP A 89 -4.09 1.58 -8.63
C ASP A 89 -5.01 2.74 -9.02
N PHE A 90 -5.44 3.53 -8.03
CA PHE A 90 -6.24 4.73 -8.25
C PHE A 90 -5.55 5.73 -9.19
N LEU A 91 -4.27 6.05 -8.92
CA LEU A 91 -3.52 6.99 -9.77
C LEU A 91 -3.35 6.48 -11.19
N THR A 92 -3.11 5.17 -11.35
CA THR A 92 -2.96 4.56 -12.68
C THR A 92 -4.25 4.72 -13.49
N GLU A 93 -5.39 4.36 -12.90
CA GLU A 93 -6.69 4.51 -13.55
C GLU A 93 -7.03 5.98 -13.84
N PHE A 94 -6.82 6.86 -12.85
CA PHE A 94 -7.12 8.27 -12.98
C PHE A 94 -6.29 8.94 -14.08
N LEU A 95 -4.98 8.72 -14.09
CA LEU A 95 -4.08 9.31 -15.09
C LEU A 95 -4.34 8.74 -16.48
N TYR A 96 -4.69 7.46 -16.59
CA TYR A 96 -5.04 6.84 -17.85
C TYR A 96 -6.33 7.42 -18.45
N ASN A 97 -7.36 7.63 -17.63
CA ASN A 97 -8.64 8.20 -18.07
C ASN A 97 -8.58 9.71 -18.31
N ASN A 98 -7.72 10.44 -17.60
CA ASN A 98 -7.51 11.89 -17.81
C ASN A 98 -6.41 12.21 -18.83
N ASN A 99 -5.93 11.22 -19.58
CA ASN A 99 -4.93 11.45 -20.61
C ASN A 99 -5.52 12.32 -21.73
N PRO A 100 -4.91 13.47 -22.07
CA PRO A 100 -5.40 14.34 -23.15
C PRO A 100 -5.53 13.67 -24.51
N LYS A 101 -4.78 12.58 -24.75
CA LYS A 101 -4.85 11.79 -25.98
C LYS A 101 -6.10 10.91 -26.09
N ARG A 102 -6.80 10.67 -24.97
CA ARG A 102 -8.01 9.84 -24.88
C ARG A 102 -9.28 10.67 -24.73
N LYS A 103 -9.22 11.97 -25.04
CA LYS A 103 -10.39 12.85 -24.96
C LYS A 103 -11.53 12.31 -25.84
N GLY A 104 -12.67 12.01 -25.22
CA GLY A 104 -13.86 11.48 -25.90
C GLY A 104 -13.99 9.96 -25.87
N GLU A 105 -13.03 9.23 -25.29
CA GLU A 105 -13.18 7.82 -24.99
C GLU A 105 -13.95 7.61 -23.68
N ASP A 106 -14.62 6.47 -23.56
CA ASP A 106 -15.30 6.08 -22.32
C ASP A 106 -14.28 5.78 -21.20
N PRO A 107 -14.61 6.10 -19.93
CA PRO A 107 -13.78 5.75 -18.79
C PRO A 107 -13.52 4.24 -18.73
N THR A 108 -12.24 3.87 -18.58
CA THR A 108 -11.79 2.48 -18.52
C THR A 108 -11.41 2.12 -17.09
N SER A 109 -11.95 1.00 -16.59
CA SER A 109 -11.58 0.45 -15.28
C SER A 109 -10.14 -0.04 -15.30
N LEU A 110 -9.43 0.02 -14.16
CA LEU A 110 -8.03 -0.40 -14.02
C LEU A 110 -7.73 -1.77 -14.66
N SER A 111 -8.59 -2.77 -14.45
CA SER A 111 -8.38 -4.14 -14.96
C SER A 111 -8.48 -4.25 -16.48
N ASP A 112 -9.18 -3.31 -17.11
CA ASP A 112 -9.42 -3.27 -18.56
C ASP A 112 -8.36 -2.43 -19.29
N ILE A 113 -7.48 -1.75 -18.56
CA ILE A 113 -6.39 -0.98 -19.14
C ILE A 113 -5.40 -1.94 -19.83
N PRO A 114 -5.06 -1.76 -21.12
CA PRO A 114 -4.32 -2.74 -21.90
C PRO A 114 -2.99 -3.18 -21.26
N PHE A 115 -2.16 -2.23 -20.82
CA PHE A 115 -0.87 -2.54 -20.22
C PHE A 115 -1.00 -3.18 -18.83
N VAL A 116 -2.07 -2.85 -18.09
CA VAL A 116 -2.34 -3.46 -16.77
C VAL A 116 -2.80 -4.89 -16.96
N SER A 117 -3.72 -5.14 -17.90
CA SER A 117 -4.21 -6.47 -18.24
C SER A 117 -3.09 -7.39 -18.73
N GLU A 118 -2.19 -6.87 -19.56
CA GLU A 118 -1.02 -7.63 -20.02
C GLU A 118 -0.03 -7.93 -18.89
N TRP A 119 0.21 -6.96 -18.01
CA TRP A 119 1.05 -7.15 -16.83
C TRP A 119 0.47 -8.18 -15.85
N ASP A 120 -0.83 -8.09 -15.53
CA ASP A 120 -1.51 -8.98 -14.59
C ASP A 120 -1.52 -10.46 -15.06
N LYS A 121 -1.43 -10.72 -16.37
CA LYS A 121 -1.30 -12.08 -16.93
C LYS A 121 0.03 -12.74 -16.55
N THR A 122 1.11 -11.97 -16.53
CA THR A 122 2.46 -12.45 -16.22
C THR A 122 2.77 -12.35 -14.72
N HIS A 123 2.13 -11.40 -14.04
CA HIS A 123 2.35 -11.08 -12.62
C HIS A 123 1.01 -11.01 -11.87
N PRO A 124 0.32 -12.15 -11.65
CA PRO A 124 -0.95 -12.14 -10.96
C PRO A 124 -0.80 -11.60 -9.54
N ARG A 125 -1.64 -10.61 -9.19
CA ARG A 125 -1.62 -10.02 -7.85
C ARG A 125 -2.01 -11.05 -6.78
N PRO A 126 -1.31 -11.08 -5.63
CA PRO A 126 -1.65 -11.99 -4.54
C PRO A 126 -3.04 -11.67 -3.99
N THR A 127 -3.77 -12.70 -3.59
CA THR A 127 -5.11 -12.50 -3.01
C THR A 127 -5.01 -11.71 -1.72
N LEU A 128 -5.85 -10.69 -1.56
CA LEU A 128 -5.91 -9.91 -0.34
C LEU A 128 -6.24 -10.79 0.90
N PRO A 129 -5.71 -10.45 2.09
CA PRO A 129 -6.08 -11.09 3.34
C PRO A 129 -7.60 -11.19 3.52
N LEU A 130 -8.08 -12.27 4.15
CA LEU A 130 -9.51 -12.51 4.32
C LEU A 130 -10.22 -11.35 5.04
N SER A 131 -9.56 -10.78 6.06
CA SER A 131 -10.05 -9.61 6.81
C SER A 131 -10.33 -8.39 5.92
N MET A 132 -9.64 -8.26 4.80
CA MET A 132 -9.83 -7.18 3.82
C MET A 132 -10.81 -7.57 2.72
N ARG A 133 -11.19 -8.84 2.56
CA ARG A 133 -12.14 -9.26 1.51
C ARG A 133 -13.57 -9.34 2.01
N ILE A 134 -13.78 -9.71 3.27
CA ILE A 134 -15.13 -9.87 3.84
C ILE A 134 -15.79 -8.54 4.20
N SER A 135 -17.12 -8.54 4.24
CA SER A 135 -17.90 -7.44 4.80
C SER A 135 -17.97 -7.54 6.33
N GLU A 136 -18.29 -6.43 6.99
CA GLU A 136 -18.44 -6.37 8.44
C GLU A 136 -19.52 -7.35 8.94
N ASN A 137 -20.67 -7.41 8.27
CA ASN A 137 -21.75 -8.36 8.60
C ASN A 137 -21.28 -9.82 8.55
N LYS A 138 -20.51 -10.18 7.50
CA LYS A 138 -19.98 -11.54 7.35
C LYS A 138 -18.94 -11.83 8.43
N ALA A 139 -18.08 -10.87 8.75
CA ALA A 139 -17.13 -10.98 9.85
C ALA A 139 -17.84 -11.18 11.19
N ALA A 140 -18.90 -10.43 11.47
CA ALA A 140 -19.69 -10.54 12.69
C ALA A 140 -20.32 -11.94 12.82
N ILE A 141 -20.92 -12.47 11.75
CA ILE A 141 -21.49 -13.83 11.74
C ILE A 141 -20.41 -14.87 12.03
N MET A 142 -19.23 -14.74 11.41
CA MET A 142 -18.10 -15.64 11.66
C MET A 142 -17.65 -15.57 13.12
N ILE A 143 -17.45 -14.38 13.67
CA ILE A 143 -17.02 -14.22 15.07
C ILE A 143 -18.07 -14.78 16.02
N GLN A 144 -19.34 -14.49 15.79
CA GLN A 144 -20.45 -14.97 16.62
C GLN A 144 -20.60 -16.50 16.59
N SER A 145 -20.45 -17.14 15.43
CA SER A 145 -20.53 -18.60 15.33
C SER A 145 -19.38 -19.27 16.08
N TRP A 146 -18.16 -18.74 15.95
CA TRP A 146 -17.00 -19.18 16.72
C TRP A 146 -17.20 -19.02 18.22
N TRP A 147 -17.66 -17.85 18.67
CA TRP A 147 -17.94 -17.58 20.08
C TRP A 147 -19.00 -18.51 20.65
N ARG A 148 -20.13 -18.70 19.96
CA ARG A 148 -21.18 -19.64 20.38
C ARG A 148 -20.64 -21.05 20.53
N GLY A 149 -19.79 -21.49 19.59
CA GLY A 149 -19.08 -22.75 19.69
C GLY A 149 -18.24 -22.84 20.96
N ILE A 150 -17.40 -21.85 21.25
CA ILE A 150 -16.58 -21.81 22.48
C ILE A 150 -17.47 -21.79 23.73
N ALA A 151 -18.52 -20.99 23.76
CA ALA A 151 -19.43 -20.86 24.89
C ALA A 151 -20.13 -22.18 25.21
N VAL A 152 -20.65 -22.88 24.20
CA VAL A 152 -21.21 -24.23 24.36
C VAL A 152 -20.14 -25.20 24.85
N ARG A 153 -18.89 -25.07 24.37
CA ARG A 153 -17.82 -25.97 24.80
C ARG A 153 -17.39 -25.79 26.25
N LYS A 154 -17.65 -24.64 26.85
CA LYS A 154 -17.34 -24.36 28.25
C LYS A 154 -18.42 -24.82 29.23
N ARG A 155 -19.58 -25.29 28.74
CA ARG A 155 -20.66 -25.75 29.63
C ARG A 155 -20.25 -27.06 30.33
N PRO A 156 -20.52 -27.22 31.65
CA PRO A 156 -20.06 -28.35 32.44
C PRO A 156 -20.43 -29.70 31.81
N GLU A 157 -21.70 -29.85 31.43
CA GLU A 157 -22.23 -31.09 30.85
C GLU A 157 -21.55 -31.49 29.54
N VAL A 158 -21.08 -30.51 28.76
CA VAL A 158 -20.40 -30.76 27.49
C VAL A 158 -18.90 -30.99 27.70
N VAL A 159 -18.32 -30.45 28.77
CA VAL A 159 -16.93 -30.72 29.16
C VAL A 159 -16.81 -32.14 29.70
N GLU A 160 -17.66 -32.53 30.65
CA GLU A 160 -17.71 -33.89 31.21
C GLU A 160 -17.89 -34.94 30.10
N LEU A 161 -18.81 -34.69 29.16
CA LEU A 161 -19.01 -35.58 28.01
C LEU A 161 -17.76 -35.71 27.13
N ARG A 162 -16.99 -34.62 26.95
CA ARG A 162 -15.75 -34.65 26.17
C ARG A 162 -14.65 -35.43 26.86
N GLU A 163 -14.52 -35.28 28.18
CA GLU A 163 -13.58 -36.04 29.00
C GLU A 163 -13.90 -37.53 28.94
N TYR A 164 -15.17 -37.90 29.17
CA TYR A 164 -15.64 -39.27 29.02
C TYR A 164 -15.34 -39.85 27.63
N GLN A 165 -15.63 -39.10 26.55
CA GLN A 165 -15.33 -39.52 25.18
C GLN A 165 -13.83 -39.67 24.91
N GLU A 166 -12.98 -38.94 25.62
CA GLU A 166 -11.53 -39.08 25.52
C GLU A 166 -11.05 -40.35 26.23
N GLU A 167 -11.52 -40.59 27.45
CA GLU A 167 -11.21 -41.80 28.23
C GLU A 167 -11.65 -43.06 27.48
N TRP A 168 -12.88 -43.10 26.98
CA TRP A 168 -13.39 -44.23 26.19
C TRP A 168 -12.54 -44.51 24.94
N ARG A 169 -12.07 -43.45 24.25
CA ARG A 169 -11.18 -43.58 23.08
C ARG A 169 -9.75 -44.02 23.44
N LYS A 170 -9.31 -43.83 24.69
CA LYS A 170 -8.01 -44.31 25.18
C LYS A 170 -8.13 -45.80 25.52
N SER A 171 -9.12 -46.18 26.32
CA SER A 171 -9.37 -47.57 26.69
C SER A 171 -9.54 -48.48 25.47
N ASN A 172 -10.30 -48.07 24.47
CA ASN A 172 -10.52 -48.87 23.24
C ASN A 172 -9.35 -48.88 22.25
N ARG A 173 -8.27 -48.11 22.50
CA ARG A 173 -7.04 -48.15 21.70
C ARG A 173 -5.93 -48.95 22.35
N GLU A 174 -6.08 -49.26 23.64
CA GLU A 174 -5.15 -50.04 24.44
C GLU A 174 -5.53 -51.54 24.48
N GLU A 175 -6.73 -51.90 23.99
CA GLU A 175 -7.17 -53.26 23.61
C GLU A 175 -6.81 -53.58 22.15
#